data_AF-A0A938BMW7-F1
#
_entry.id   AF-A0A938BMW7-F1
#
_cell.length_a   1.000
_cell.length_b   1.000
_cell.length_c   1.000
_cell.angle_alpha   90.00
_cell.angle_beta   90.00
_cell.angle_gamma   90.00
#
_symmetry.space_group_name_H-M   'P 1'
#
loop_
_entity.id
_entity.type
_entity.pdbx_description
1 polymer ?
#
loop_
_entity_poly.entity_id
_entity_poly.type
_entity_poly.pdbx_seq_one_letter_code
_entity_poly.pdbx_strand_id
1 'polypeptide(L)'
;ARAAIAACVAALYSAMCGFAPSVLRAAWMGGAALLADAAGRPSSGRRALWLSALVLIAWSPALACDLGFQFSFLATWGLLSMSPLLADRLRSWLGVPHEAAMPAGIFRSPGDLIRGNKRARAFGVMVRWRFVFMSLAIDLAVTPLAPLIWCTPLQLLHFAKLSAWSLPANWLADGIVIYLTYAGFAITAAGMIWSPLAFPGPWLLGVPLAILDFALRLLHGLPGAVITLPPPPTWSVAWAYVALCAWQALRMPALRQALPFSAGLRAGSFLSAFAALAIGAHAAAAPSGRLEVVFLDVGQGDAILVRGPRGSCAIVDAGPGGQDRGVTSGAGNGAASGAASGAANGAVGGAAIGEVTVAMTATMSGWNSGSAIVVPAMRHMGCRKLDLVALTHPHGDHMGGMAGILGKVPVHEVWDAGQSMDSKPYGAFLMGVLAADLPLVVPGPAHSRLLDGVRWSVLAPSHPQFSGTRSDCNNDSLVIGLEWGVTRILLAGDLESEGEHRLLRSAPAAALRADVLKVPHHGSRFGSTPEFLVAVRPRASVVSAGRQNAFGHPAPAVLARLADYGPIYRTDRHGAVALLASASTWSIQPFF
;
A
#
# COMPACT_ATOMS: atom_id res chain seq x y z
N ALA A 1 -9.45 44.27 -9.44
CA ALA A 1 -10.43 43.78 -8.44
C ALA A 1 -10.65 42.26 -8.51
N ARG A 2 -11.27 41.71 -9.56
CA ARG A 2 -11.59 40.26 -9.65
C ARG A 2 -10.37 39.34 -9.50
N ALA A 3 -9.26 39.63 -10.18
CA ALA A 3 -8.03 38.85 -10.07
C ALA A 3 -7.42 38.87 -8.66
N ALA A 4 -7.46 40.02 -7.97
CA ALA A 4 -6.97 40.15 -6.60
C ALA A 4 -7.83 39.36 -5.60
N ILE A 5 -9.16 39.41 -5.76
CA ILE A 5 -10.08 38.61 -4.94
C ILE A 5 -9.83 37.12 -5.15
N ALA A 6 -9.69 36.67 -6.41
CA ALA A 6 -9.41 35.28 -6.72
C ALA A 6 -8.04 34.81 -6.17
N ALA A 7 -7.01 35.66 -6.23
CA ALA A 7 -5.70 35.38 -5.64
C ALA A 7 -5.78 35.25 -4.11
N CYS A 8 -6.49 36.14 -3.42
CA CYS A 8 -6.71 36.05 -1.98
C CYS A 8 -7.47 34.77 -1.60
N VAL A 9 -8.54 34.43 -2.32
CA VAL A 9 -9.31 33.19 -2.09
C VAL A 9 -8.43 31.96 -2.32
N ALA A 10 -7.61 31.94 -3.38
CA ALA A 10 -6.70 30.83 -3.65
C ALA A 10 -5.62 30.69 -2.57
N ALA A 11 -5.10 31.80 -2.02
CA ALA A 11 -4.13 31.79 -0.93
C ALA A 11 -4.74 31.26 0.38
N LEU A 12 -5.95 31.73 0.72
CA LEU A 12 -6.70 31.25 1.88
C LEU A 12 -7.00 29.74 1.77
N TYR A 13 -7.46 29.28 0.61
CA TYR A 13 -7.71 27.87 0.35
C TYR A 13 -6.42 27.04 0.46
N SER A 14 -5.31 27.54 -0.09
CA SER A 14 -4.01 26.87 0.00
C SER A 14 -3.55 26.71 1.45
N ALA A 15 -3.76 27.73 2.29
CA ALA A 15 -3.46 27.67 3.71
C ALA A 15 -4.34 26.65 4.45
N MET A 16 -5.64 26.62 4.16
CA MET A 16 -6.58 25.64 4.74
C MET A 16 -6.21 24.19 4.39
N CYS A 17 -5.67 23.96 3.19
CA CYS A 17 -5.22 22.65 2.76
C CYS A 17 -3.76 22.33 3.17
N GLY A 18 -3.15 23.13 4.05
CA GLY A 18 -1.78 22.90 4.53
C GLY A 18 -0.71 23.03 3.44
N PHE A 19 -0.95 23.84 2.41
CA PHE A 19 -0.05 24.07 1.29
C PHE A 19 0.37 22.79 0.54
N ALA A 20 -0.52 21.82 0.43
CA ALA A 20 -0.27 20.61 -0.36
C ALA A 20 0.17 20.95 -1.80
N PRO A 21 1.18 20.24 -2.38
CA PRO A 21 1.75 20.59 -3.69
C PRO A 21 0.73 20.65 -4.83
N SER A 22 -0.30 19.80 -4.81
CA SER A 22 -1.39 19.78 -5.79
C SER A 22 -2.24 21.06 -5.75
N VAL A 23 -2.48 21.60 -4.55
CA VAL A 23 -3.23 22.84 -4.31
C VAL A 23 -2.42 24.04 -4.72
N LEU A 24 -1.14 24.08 -4.33
CA LEU A 24 -0.20 25.13 -4.75
C LEU A 24 -0.08 25.20 -6.28
N ARG A 25 0.05 24.05 -6.96
CA ARG A 25 0.06 23.99 -8.42
C ARG A 25 -1.20 24.62 -9.00
N ALA A 26 -2.39 24.24 -8.51
CA ALA A 26 -3.66 24.76 -9.01
C ALA A 26 -3.78 26.28 -8.79
N ALA A 27 -3.37 26.78 -7.62
CA ALA A 27 -3.35 28.19 -7.30
C ALA A 27 -2.44 29.00 -8.24
N TRP A 28 -1.20 28.53 -8.46
CA TRP A 28 -0.27 29.17 -9.40
C TRP A 28 -0.76 29.14 -10.84
N MET A 29 -1.36 28.03 -11.28
CA MET A 29 -1.96 27.94 -12.62
C MET A 29 -3.13 28.92 -12.80
N GLY A 30 -4.02 29.01 -11.80
CA GLY A 30 -5.13 29.97 -11.79
C GLY A 30 -4.64 31.42 -11.79
N GLY A 31 -3.62 31.72 -10.98
CA GLY A 31 -2.96 33.03 -10.96
C GLY A 31 -2.36 33.39 -12.31
N ALA A 32 -1.63 32.46 -12.95
CA ALA A 32 -1.07 32.68 -14.28
C ALA A 32 -2.15 32.93 -15.35
N ALA A 33 -3.30 32.23 -15.26
CA ALA A 33 -4.43 32.47 -16.16
C ALA A 33 -5.05 33.86 -15.96
N LEU A 34 -5.24 34.28 -14.71
CA LEU A 34 -5.76 35.62 -14.37
C LEU A 34 -4.79 36.73 -14.80
N LEU A 35 -3.49 36.53 -14.67
CA LEU A 35 -2.47 37.46 -15.14
C LEU A 35 -2.46 37.57 -16.66
N ALA A 36 -2.62 36.45 -17.37
CA ALA A 36 -2.73 36.45 -18.83
C ALA A 36 -3.96 37.24 -19.28
N ASP A 37 -5.11 37.01 -18.64
CA ASP A 37 -6.36 37.73 -18.91
C ASP A 37 -6.21 39.24 -18.64
N ALA A 38 -5.66 39.61 -17.48
CA ALA A 38 -5.38 41.01 -17.13
C ALA A 38 -4.39 41.69 -18.11
N ALA A 39 -3.47 40.92 -18.69
CA ALA A 39 -2.52 41.40 -19.69
C ALA A 39 -3.08 41.38 -21.13
N GLY A 40 -4.36 41.02 -21.33
CA GLY A 40 -4.97 40.90 -22.66
C GLY A 40 -4.35 39.80 -23.52
N ARG A 41 -3.72 38.79 -22.90
CA ARG A 41 -3.03 37.68 -23.58
C ARG A 41 -3.84 36.39 -23.48
N PRO A 42 -3.81 35.53 -24.51
CA PRO A 42 -4.46 34.23 -24.45
C PRO A 42 -3.79 33.34 -23.38
N SER A 43 -4.59 32.89 -22.42
CA SER A 43 -4.14 31.94 -21.41
C SER A 43 -3.88 30.56 -22.04
N SER A 44 -2.91 29.83 -21.49
CA SER A 44 -2.62 28.46 -21.94
C SER A 44 -2.33 27.59 -20.74
N GLY A 45 -3.16 26.59 -20.50
CA GLY A 45 -3.00 25.66 -19.38
C GLY A 45 -1.63 24.98 -19.37
N ARG A 46 -1.08 24.63 -20.55
CA ARG A 46 0.25 24.03 -20.66
C ARG A 46 1.36 24.98 -20.20
N ARG A 47 1.32 26.26 -20.60
CA ARG A 47 2.30 27.26 -20.15
C ARG A 47 2.15 27.54 -18.65
N ALA A 48 0.92 27.63 -18.17
CA ALA A 48 0.63 27.82 -16.75
C ALA A 48 1.16 26.65 -15.89
N LEU A 49 1.04 25.41 -16.37
CA LEU A 49 1.59 24.22 -15.70
C LEU A 49 3.12 24.27 -15.63
N TRP A 50 3.82 24.58 -16.72
CA TRP A 50 5.28 24.66 -16.70
C TRP A 50 5.79 25.83 -15.84
N LEU A 51 5.08 26.97 -15.86
CA LEU A 51 5.38 28.10 -14.98
C LEU A 51 5.19 27.72 -13.50
N SER A 52 4.09 27.05 -13.15
CA SER A 52 3.88 26.61 -11.77
C SER A 52 4.92 25.59 -11.31
N ALA A 53 5.34 24.66 -12.18
CA ALA A 53 6.44 23.73 -11.89
C ALA A 53 7.73 24.50 -11.57
N LEU A 54 8.09 25.45 -12.43
CA LEU A 54 9.33 26.23 -12.30
C LEU A 54 9.33 27.06 -11.01
N VAL A 55 8.21 27.73 -10.70
CA VAL A 55 8.07 28.51 -9.46
C VAL A 55 8.17 27.63 -8.22
N LEU A 56 7.47 26.49 -8.19
CA LEU A 56 7.47 25.60 -7.03
C LEU A 56 8.83 24.93 -6.81
N ILE A 57 9.48 24.45 -7.87
CA ILE A 57 10.82 23.84 -7.77
C ILE A 57 11.87 24.89 -7.40
N ALA A 58 11.77 26.11 -7.92
CA ALA A 58 12.65 27.21 -7.52
C ALA A 58 12.47 27.58 -6.04
N TRP A 59 11.25 27.49 -5.52
CA TRP A 59 10.98 27.73 -4.09
C TRP A 59 11.50 26.59 -3.21
N SER A 60 11.26 25.33 -3.59
CA SER A 60 11.76 24.17 -2.86
C SER A 60 12.12 23.04 -3.82
N PRO A 61 13.42 22.81 -4.08
CA PRO A 61 13.88 21.73 -4.96
C PRO A 61 13.43 20.34 -4.49
N ALA A 62 13.22 20.16 -3.18
CA ALA A 62 12.73 18.91 -2.60
C ALA A 62 11.34 18.50 -3.10
N LEU A 63 10.52 19.46 -3.56
CA LEU A 63 9.21 19.16 -4.15
C LEU A 63 9.31 18.29 -5.41
N ALA A 64 10.44 18.30 -6.12
CA ALA A 64 10.64 17.42 -7.27
C ALA A 64 10.63 15.93 -6.89
N CYS A 65 10.97 15.60 -5.63
CA CYS A 65 10.94 14.24 -5.08
C CYS A 65 9.62 13.91 -4.36
N ASP A 66 8.74 14.88 -4.16
CA ASP A 66 7.44 14.67 -3.52
C ASP A 66 6.47 13.94 -4.46
N LEU A 67 5.88 12.84 -3.99
CA LEU A 67 4.94 12.05 -4.80
C LEU A 67 3.67 12.83 -5.13
N GLY A 68 3.17 13.66 -4.21
CA GLY A 68 1.99 14.50 -4.44
C GLY A 68 2.24 15.51 -5.55
N PHE A 69 3.42 16.13 -5.59
CA PHE A 69 3.87 16.97 -6.69
C PHE A 69 3.94 16.18 -7.99
N GLN A 70 4.70 15.08 -8.03
CA GLN A 70 4.90 14.28 -9.24
C GLN A 70 3.57 13.81 -9.85
N PHE A 71 2.70 13.18 -9.05
CA PHE A 71 1.39 12.71 -9.54
C PHE A 71 0.50 13.87 -9.99
N SER A 72 0.49 15.01 -9.30
CA SER A 72 -0.36 16.14 -9.68
C SER A 72 0.05 16.75 -11.02
N PHE A 73 1.36 16.91 -11.25
CA PHE A 73 1.88 17.44 -12.51
C PHE A 73 1.69 16.45 -13.67
N LEU A 74 1.95 15.16 -13.46
CA LEU A 74 1.73 14.11 -14.46
C LEU A 74 0.25 13.97 -14.83
N ALA A 75 -0.64 13.94 -13.84
CA ALA A 75 -2.08 13.88 -14.06
C ALA A 75 -2.58 15.09 -14.87
N THR A 76 -2.14 16.30 -14.48
CA THR A 76 -2.53 17.53 -15.16
C THR A 76 -1.95 17.62 -16.57
N TRP A 77 -0.71 17.15 -16.77
CA TRP A 77 -0.11 17.06 -18.10
C TRP A 77 -0.87 16.10 -19.00
N GLY A 78 -1.21 14.91 -18.49
CA GLY A 78 -2.05 13.95 -19.20
C GLY A 78 -3.39 14.57 -19.61
N LEU A 79 -4.08 15.21 -18.67
CA LEU A 79 -5.35 15.90 -18.92
C LEU A 79 -5.23 16.98 -20.01
N LEU A 80 -4.27 17.89 -19.89
CA LEU A 80 -4.13 19.02 -20.81
C LEU A 80 -3.60 18.63 -22.20
N SER A 81 -2.87 17.52 -22.30
CA SER A 81 -2.13 17.17 -23.51
C SER A 81 -2.70 15.98 -24.26
N MET A 82 -3.42 15.08 -23.58
CA MET A 82 -3.94 13.85 -24.16
C MET A 82 -5.46 13.77 -24.17
N SER A 83 -6.17 14.32 -23.18
CA SER A 83 -7.64 14.26 -23.16
C SER A 83 -8.29 14.87 -24.41
N PRO A 84 -7.89 16.06 -24.92
CA PRO A 84 -8.49 16.60 -26.15
C PRO A 84 -8.33 15.64 -27.35
N LEU A 85 -7.15 15.01 -27.47
CA LEU A 85 -6.83 14.11 -28.56
C LEU A 85 -7.67 12.82 -28.54
N LEU A 86 -7.91 12.29 -27.34
CA LEU A 86 -8.73 11.10 -27.14
C LEU A 86 -10.21 11.41 -27.36
N ALA A 87 -10.67 12.54 -26.82
CA ALA A 87 -12.05 12.99 -26.94
C ALA A 87 -12.42 13.26 -28.41
N ASP A 88 -11.57 13.94 -29.17
CA ASP A 88 -11.81 14.18 -30.61
C ASP A 88 -11.86 12.88 -31.41
N ARG A 89 -10.97 11.94 -31.11
CA ARG A 89 -10.96 10.64 -31.77
C ARG A 89 -12.22 9.84 -31.44
N LEU A 90 -12.64 9.84 -30.18
CA LEU A 90 -13.86 9.15 -29.75
C LEU A 90 -15.12 9.79 -30.34
N ARG A 91 -15.20 11.13 -30.39
CA ARG A 91 -16.25 11.88 -31.09
C ARG A 91 -16.33 11.49 -32.56
N SER A 92 -15.19 11.46 -33.25
CA SER A 92 -15.14 11.08 -34.66
C SER A 92 -15.61 9.64 -34.90
N TRP A 93 -15.26 8.72 -34.01
CA TRP A 93 -15.65 7.30 -34.10
C TRP A 93 -17.15 7.10 -33.82
N LEU A 94 -17.71 7.85 -32.87
CA LEU A 94 -19.13 7.83 -32.53
C LEU A 94 -20.01 8.68 -33.47
N GLY A 95 -19.41 9.36 -34.46
CA GLY A 95 -20.14 10.27 -35.34
C GLY A 95 -20.73 11.49 -34.63
N VAL A 96 -20.17 11.89 -33.48
CA VAL A 96 -20.59 13.07 -32.73
C VAL A 96 -19.88 14.28 -33.33
N PRO A 97 -20.59 15.24 -33.95
CA PRO A 97 -19.97 16.39 -34.58
C PRO A 97 -19.29 17.29 -33.54
N HIS A 98 -18.22 17.98 -33.94
CA HIS A 98 -17.58 18.97 -33.08
C HIS A 98 -18.56 20.14 -32.81
N GLU A 99 -18.49 20.81 -31.65
CA GLU A 99 -19.34 21.97 -31.34
C GLU A 99 -19.34 23.02 -32.47
N ALA A 100 -18.15 23.26 -33.03
CA ALA A 100 -17.92 24.18 -34.15
C ALA A 100 -18.60 23.76 -35.47
N ALA A 101 -18.96 22.48 -35.64
CA ALA A 101 -19.65 21.94 -36.81
C ALA A 101 -21.17 21.87 -36.63
N MET A 102 -21.70 22.21 -35.44
CA MET A 102 -23.14 22.26 -35.22
C MET A 102 -23.74 23.50 -35.90
N PRO A 103 -24.88 23.36 -36.62
CA PRO A 103 -25.61 24.50 -37.15
C PRO A 103 -25.92 25.50 -36.02
N ALA A 104 -25.57 26.77 -36.21
CA ALA A 104 -25.82 27.85 -35.24
C ALA A 104 -27.29 27.94 -34.79
N GLY A 105 -28.21 27.38 -35.57
CA GLY A 105 -29.65 27.24 -35.27
C GLY A 105 -30.01 26.33 -34.09
N ILE A 106 -29.14 25.40 -33.66
CA ILE A 106 -29.42 24.44 -32.57
C ILE A 106 -29.20 25.07 -31.17
N PHE A 107 -28.34 26.08 -31.07
CA PHE A 107 -28.01 26.81 -29.84
C PHE A 107 -28.56 28.25 -29.84
N ARG A 108 -29.66 28.52 -30.55
CA ARG A 108 -30.32 29.83 -30.46
C ARG A 108 -30.84 30.11 -29.05
N SER A 109 -30.94 31.40 -28.73
CA SER A 109 -31.42 31.90 -27.43
C SER A 109 -32.77 31.27 -27.06
N PRO A 110 -33.12 31.14 -25.76
CA PRO A 110 -34.44 30.65 -25.34
C PRO A 110 -35.62 31.35 -26.05
N GLY A 111 -35.43 32.62 -26.46
CA GLY A 111 -36.42 33.43 -27.17
C GLY A 111 -36.69 33.00 -28.62
N ASP A 112 -35.74 32.34 -29.29
CA ASP A 112 -35.91 31.88 -30.67
C ASP A 112 -36.62 30.53 -30.76
N LEU A 113 -36.58 29.73 -29.70
CA LEU A 113 -37.40 28.52 -29.58
C LEU A 113 -38.89 28.86 -29.49
N ILE A 114 -39.28 30.07 -29.09
CA ILE A 114 -40.67 30.43 -28.84
C ILE A 114 -41.47 30.59 -30.15
N ARG A 115 -40.81 30.89 -31.28
CA ARG A 115 -41.47 31.19 -32.57
C ARG A 115 -41.62 30.01 -33.55
N GLY A 116 -41.16 28.80 -33.18
CA GLY A 116 -41.19 27.62 -34.06
C GLY A 116 -42.33 26.61 -33.78
N ASN A 117 -42.68 25.79 -34.77
CA ASN A 117 -43.65 24.70 -34.65
C ASN A 117 -43.24 23.70 -33.54
N LYS A 118 -44.19 23.19 -32.73
CA LYS A 118 -43.93 22.36 -31.53
C LYS A 118 -43.00 21.17 -31.81
N ARG A 119 -43.15 20.53 -32.98
CA ARG A 119 -42.29 19.40 -33.40
C ARG A 119 -40.84 19.81 -33.66
N ALA A 120 -40.60 20.99 -34.23
CA ALA A 120 -39.26 21.52 -34.46
C ALA A 120 -38.55 21.92 -33.14
N ARG A 121 -39.30 22.45 -32.16
CA ARG A 121 -38.79 22.67 -30.78
C ARG A 121 -38.40 21.35 -30.12
N ALA A 122 -39.30 20.37 -30.12
CA ALA A 122 -39.05 19.08 -29.48
C ALA A 122 -37.85 18.37 -30.10
N PHE A 123 -37.76 18.39 -31.43
CA PHE A 123 -36.63 17.82 -32.17
C PHE A 123 -35.30 18.55 -31.87
N GLY A 124 -35.28 19.89 -31.90
CA GLY A 124 -34.09 20.68 -31.58
C GLY A 124 -33.61 20.51 -30.14
N VAL A 125 -34.53 20.44 -29.18
CA VAL A 125 -34.23 20.16 -27.77
C VAL A 125 -33.66 18.74 -27.60
N MET A 126 -34.29 17.73 -28.23
CA MET A 126 -33.82 16.35 -28.19
C MET A 126 -32.40 16.20 -28.79
N VAL A 127 -32.14 16.81 -29.94
CA VAL A 127 -30.82 16.77 -30.59
C VAL A 127 -29.76 17.47 -29.72
N ARG A 128 -30.09 18.62 -29.12
CA ARG A 128 -29.20 19.35 -28.21
C ARG A 128 -28.88 18.54 -26.95
N TRP A 129 -29.87 17.94 -26.30
CA TRP A 129 -29.63 17.10 -25.12
C TRP A 129 -28.85 15.84 -25.46
N ARG A 130 -29.13 15.21 -26.60
CA ARG A 130 -28.35 14.05 -27.08
C ARG A 130 -26.89 14.42 -27.31
N PHE A 131 -26.62 15.60 -27.88
CA PHE A 131 -25.27 16.10 -28.07
C PHE A 131 -24.55 16.42 -26.76
N VAL A 132 -25.20 17.16 -25.87
CA VAL A 132 -24.63 17.52 -24.54
C VAL A 132 -24.34 16.24 -23.75
N PHE A 133 -25.27 15.30 -23.71
CA PHE A 133 -25.09 14.03 -23.00
C PHE A 133 -23.96 13.20 -23.60
N MET A 134 -23.88 13.09 -24.93
CA MET A 134 -22.78 12.35 -25.59
C MET A 134 -21.42 13.04 -25.40
N SER A 135 -21.37 14.37 -25.46
CA SER A 135 -20.12 15.11 -25.22
C SER A 135 -19.66 14.95 -23.77
N LEU A 136 -20.58 15.08 -22.81
CA LEU A 136 -20.30 14.84 -21.39
C LEU A 136 -19.83 13.41 -21.14
N ALA A 137 -20.50 12.40 -21.73
CA ALA A 137 -20.11 11.00 -21.59
C ALA A 137 -18.71 10.73 -22.15
N ILE A 138 -18.36 11.34 -23.30
CA ILE A 138 -17.02 11.25 -23.88
C ILE A 138 -15.98 11.89 -22.97
N ASP A 139 -16.24 13.10 -22.46
CA ASP A 139 -15.31 13.80 -21.58
C ASP A 139 -15.14 13.05 -20.26
N LEU A 140 -16.22 12.51 -19.68
CA LEU A 140 -16.18 11.67 -18.49
C LEU A 140 -15.39 10.38 -18.73
N ALA A 141 -15.52 9.76 -19.91
CA ALA A 141 -14.76 8.57 -20.28
C ALA A 141 -13.25 8.85 -20.41
N VAL A 142 -12.89 9.98 -21.02
CA VAL A 142 -11.51 10.31 -21.41
C VAL A 142 -10.71 10.96 -20.28
N THR A 143 -11.35 11.80 -19.47
CA THR A 143 -10.71 12.58 -18.40
C THR A 143 -9.91 11.73 -17.41
N PRO A 144 -10.34 10.54 -16.95
CA PRO A 144 -9.53 9.70 -16.08
C PRO A 144 -8.50 8.84 -16.82
N LEU A 145 -8.74 8.50 -18.09
CA LEU A 145 -7.83 7.67 -18.87
C LEU A 145 -6.48 8.36 -19.11
N ALA A 146 -6.49 9.67 -19.33
CA ALA A 146 -5.27 10.41 -19.62
C ALA A 146 -4.29 10.55 -18.44
N PRO A 147 -4.74 10.99 -17.24
CA PRO A 147 -3.95 10.90 -16.02
C PRO A 147 -3.49 9.48 -15.73
N LEU A 148 -4.36 8.46 -15.90
CA LEU A 148 -4.01 7.07 -15.63
C LEU A 148 -2.76 6.64 -16.43
N ILE A 149 -2.72 6.93 -17.73
CA ILE A 149 -1.57 6.57 -18.58
C ILE A 149 -0.27 7.26 -18.15
N TRP A 150 -0.31 8.56 -17.83
CA TRP A 150 0.88 9.31 -17.42
C TRP A 150 1.36 9.00 -16.01
N CYS A 151 0.44 8.64 -15.11
CA CYS A 151 0.74 8.27 -13.73
C CYS A 151 1.14 6.80 -13.59
N THR A 152 0.72 5.92 -14.51
CA THR A 152 0.96 4.45 -14.42
C THR A 152 2.43 4.07 -14.21
N PRO A 153 3.43 4.61 -14.95
CA PRO A 153 4.83 4.25 -14.74
C PRO A 153 5.30 4.52 -13.30
N LEU A 154 4.97 5.68 -12.76
CA LEU A 154 5.33 6.09 -11.40
C LEU A 154 4.50 5.35 -10.34
N GLN A 155 3.21 5.11 -10.61
CA GLN A 155 2.34 4.34 -9.74
C GLN A 155 2.85 2.90 -9.56
N LEU A 156 3.33 2.27 -10.65
CA LEU A 156 3.94 0.95 -10.61
C LEU A 156 5.25 0.96 -9.81
N LEU A 157 6.10 1.96 -10.03
CA LEU A 157 7.39 2.09 -9.34
C LEU A 157 7.22 2.21 -7.83
N HIS A 158 6.31 3.07 -7.36
CA HIS A 158 6.20 3.36 -5.92
C HIS A 158 5.20 2.47 -5.19
N PHE A 159 4.13 2.04 -5.85
CA PHE A 159 3.05 1.31 -5.18
C PHE A 159 2.93 -0.14 -5.60
N ALA A 160 3.66 -0.59 -6.64
CA ALA A 160 3.62 -1.98 -7.13
C ALA A 160 2.19 -2.45 -7.47
N LYS A 161 1.27 -1.53 -7.77
CA LYS A 161 -0.18 -1.80 -7.87
C LYS A 161 -0.78 -1.17 -9.12
N LEU A 162 -1.54 -1.97 -9.85
CA LEU A 162 -2.48 -1.54 -10.88
C LEU A 162 -3.89 -1.90 -10.46
N SER A 163 -4.85 -1.02 -10.73
CA SER A 163 -6.26 -1.35 -10.53
C SER A 163 -6.95 -1.49 -11.88
N ALA A 164 -7.43 -2.70 -12.18
CA ALA A 164 -8.16 -2.97 -13.41
C ALA A 164 -9.51 -2.22 -13.47
N TRP A 165 -10.10 -1.96 -12.29
CA TRP A 165 -11.37 -1.26 -12.13
C TRP A 165 -11.19 0.26 -11.87
N SER A 166 -10.00 0.81 -12.12
CA SER A 166 -9.73 2.23 -11.87
C SER A 166 -10.60 3.16 -12.72
N LEU A 167 -10.89 2.81 -13.98
CA LEU A 167 -11.70 3.65 -14.87
C LEU A 167 -13.16 3.76 -14.38
N PRO A 168 -13.88 2.64 -14.13
CA PRO A 168 -15.22 2.71 -13.54
C PRO A 168 -15.25 3.40 -12.18
N ALA A 169 -14.24 3.14 -11.33
CA ALA A 169 -14.13 3.79 -10.02
C ALA A 169 -14.02 5.32 -10.15
N ASN A 170 -13.19 5.79 -11.09
CA ASN A 170 -13.02 7.23 -11.34
C ASN A 170 -14.28 7.85 -11.96
N TRP A 171 -15.01 7.17 -12.85
CA TRP A 171 -16.26 7.69 -13.41
C TRP A 171 -17.33 7.89 -12.35
N LEU A 172 -17.45 6.94 -11.42
CA LEU A 172 -18.36 7.06 -10.30
C LEU A 172 -17.93 8.17 -9.34
N ALA A 173 -16.63 8.21 -9.03
CA ALA A 173 -16.07 9.19 -8.12
C ALA A 173 -16.23 10.62 -8.66
N ASP A 174 -15.99 10.86 -9.95
CA ASP A 174 -15.98 12.22 -10.53
C ASP A 174 -17.31 12.95 -10.30
N GLY A 175 -18.44 12.30 -10.60
CA GLY A 175 -19.77 12.90 -10.39
C GLY A 175 -20.07 13.18 -8.92
N ILE A 176 -19.75 12.23 -8.03
CA ILE A 176 -20.04 12.36 -6.59
C ILE A 176 -19.10 13.38 -5.94
N VAL A 177 -17.81 13.37 -6.28
CA VAL A 177 -16.80 14.28 -5.73
C VAL A 177 -17.07 15.73 -6.13
N ILE A 178 -17.53 15.97 -7.38
CA ILE A 178 -17.95 17.31 -7.80
C ILE A 178 -19.09 17.82 -6.90
N TYR A 179 -20.12 17.01 -6.68
CA TYR A 179 -21.23 17.36 -5.79
C TYR A 179 -20.73 17.61 -4.36
N LEU A 180 -19.94 16.69 -3.80
CA LEU A 180 -19.39 16.79 -2.45
C LEU A 180 -18.55 18.05 -2.25
N THR A 181 -17.77 18.44 -3.26
CA THR A 181 -16.93 19.64 -3.21
C THR A 181 -17.79 20.91 -3.09
N TYR A 182 -18.78 21.09 -3.97
CA TYR A 182 -19.64 22.28 -3.93
C TYR A 182 -20.55 22.30 -2.71
N ALA A 183 -21.15 21.16 -2.35
CA ALA A 183 -21.96 21.04 -1.15
C ALA A 183 -21.12 21.32 0.11
N GLY A 184 -19.89 20.81 0.18
CA GLY A 184 -18.97 21.03 1.29
C GLY A 184 -18.62 22.50 1.47
N PHE A 185 -18.32 23.22 0.38
CA PHE A 185 -18.10 24.67 0.44
C PHE A 185 -19.35 25.42 0.91
N ALA A 186 -20.54 25.08 0.38
CA ALA A 186 -21.78 25.73 0.77
C ALA A 186 -22.11 25.51 2.25
N ILE A 187 -21.98 24.28 2.74
CA ILE A 187 -22.21 23.91 4.14
C ILE A 187 -21.20 24.60 5.05
N THR A 188 -19.92 24.66 4.66
CA THR A 188 -18.88 25.33 5.45
C THR A 188 -19.15 26.83 5.53
N ALA A 189 -19.47 27.48 4.41
CA ALA A 189 -19.80 28.90 4.38
C ALA A 189 -21.06 29.21 5.21
N ALA A 190 -22.10 28.37 5.12
CA ALA A 190 -23.30 28.52 5.92
C ALA A 190 -23.01 28.36 7.42
N GLY A 191 -22.19 27.37 7.79
CA GLY A 191 -21.77 27.15 9.18
C GLY A 191 -20.93 28.28 9.76
N MET A 192 -20.13 28.98 8.94
CA MET A 192 -19.39 30.18 9.35
C MET A 192 -20.31 31.37 9.64
N ILE A 193 -21.47 31.45 8.97
CA ILE A 193 -22.47 32.51 9.22
C ILE A 193 -23.27 32.17 10.48
N TRP A 194 -23.80 30.93 10.54
CA TRP A 194 -24.58 30.44 11.67
C TRP A 194 -24.49 28.92 11.72
N SER A 195 -23.87 28.38 12.79
CA SER A 195 -23.57 26.95 12.89
C SER A 195 -24.75 25.99 12.68
N PRO A 196 -26.01 26.30 13.06
CA PRO A 196 -27.16 25.43 12.76
C PRO A 196 -27.43 25.24 11.28
N LEU A 197 -27.00 26.16 10.41
CA LEU A 197 -27.15 26.00 8.94
C LEU A 197 -26.27 24.87 8.38
N ALA A 198 -25.25 24.44 9.11
CA ALA A 198 -24.44 23.29 8.74
C ALA A 198 -25.03 21.95 9.21
N PHE A 199 -26.12 21.95 9.99
CA PHE A 199 -26.77 20.73 10.53
C PHE A 199 -27.20 19.72 9.45
N PRO A 200 -27.64 20.10 8.24
CA PRO A 200 -27.93 19.15 7.17
C PRO A 200 -26.68 18.45 6.60
N GLY A 201 -25.48 18.91 6.95
CA GLY A 201 -24.22 18.48 6.36
C GLY A 201 -23.95 16.97 6.41
N PRO A 202 -24.17 16.27 7.54
CA PRO A 202 -24.01 14.81 7.59
C PRO A 202 -24.88 14.05 6.60
N TRP A 203 -26.07 14.55 6.26
CA TRP A 203 -26.95 13.91 5.28
C TRP A 203 -26.54 14.25 3.85
N LEU A 204 -26.33 15.55 3.59
CA LEU A 204 -25.98 16.03 2.26
C LEU A 204 -24.59 15.55 1.82
N LEU A 205 -23.62 15.42 2.74
CA LEU A 205 -22.28 14.93 2.42
C LEU A 205 -22.13 13.44 2.73
N GLY A 206 -22.67 12.97 3.85
CA GLY A 206 -22.46 11.60 4.30
C GLY A 206 -23.16 10.55 3.45
N VAL A 207 -24.38 10.81 2.95
CA VAL A 207 -25.08 9.84 2.09
C VAL A 207 -24.34 9.63 0.76
N PRO A 208 -23.98 10.67 -0.02
CA PRO A 208 -23.21 10.47 -1.25
C PRO A 208 -21.83 9.88 -0.99
N LEU A 209 -21.18 10.24 0.12
CA LEU A 209 -19.91 9.65 0.52
C LEU A 209 -20.05 8.15 0.84
N ALA A 210 -21.12 7.74 1.53
CA ALA A 210 -21.42 6.34 1.81
C ALA A 210 -21.73 5.54 0.54
N ILE A 211 -22.45 6.14 -0.42
CA ILE A 211 -22.69 5.54 -1.74
C ILE A 211 -21.36 5.32 -2.48
N LEU A 212 -20.48 6.33 -2.47
CA LEU A 212 -19.16 6.22 -3.08
C LEU A 212 -18.32 5.14 -2.40
N ASP A 213 -18.24 5.12 -1.06
CA ASP A 213 -17.50 4.11 -0.31
C ASP A 213 -18.04 2.69 -0.58
N PHE A 214 -19.35 2.50 -0.53
CA PHE A 214 -19.98 1.21 -0.83
C PHE A 214 -19.62 0.71 -2.23
N ALA A 215 -19.74 1.57 -3.24
CA ALA A 215 -19.43 1.18 -4.61
C ALA A 215 -17.94 0.90 -4.84
N LEU A 216 -17.04 1.66 -4.19
CA LEU A 216 -15.61 1.38 -4.23
C LEU A 216 -15.27 0.04 -3.55
N ARG A 217 -15.95 -0.31 -2.45
CA ARG A 217 -15.81 -1.63 -1.81
C ARG A 217 -16.30 -2.77 -2.69
N LEU A 218 -17.42 -2.57 -3.39
CA LEU A 218 -17.90 -3.54 -4.39
C LEU A 218 -16.87 -3.75 -5.49
N LEU A 219 -16.35 -2.67 -6.08
CA LEU A 219 -15.30 -2.76 -7.11
C LEU A 219 -14.01 -3.40 -6.57
N HIS A 220 -13.66 -3.15 -5.32
CA HIS A 220 -12.49 -3.78 -4.66
C HIS A 220 -12.66 -5.29 -4.46
N GLY A 221 -13.90 -5.76 -4.26
CA GLY A 221 -14.21 -7.18 -4.14
C GLY A 221 -14.15 -7.96 -5.46
N LEU A 222 -14.09 -7.27 -6.60
CA LEU A 222 -14.04 -7.93 -7.91
C LEU A 222 -12.67 -8.58 -8.18
N PRO A 223 -12.64 -9.72 -8.91
CA PRO A 223 -11.39 -10.31 -9.35
C PRO A 223 -10.53 -9.30 -10.12
N GLY A 224 -9.24 -9.25 -9.81
CA GLY A 224 -8.29 -8.34 -10.45
C GLY A 224 -8.44 -6.86 -10.04
N ALA A 225 -9.20 -6.53 -8.99
CA ALA A 225 -9.37 -5.13 -8.57
C ALA A 225 -8.08 -4.43 -8.20
N VAL A 226 -7.14 -5.16 -7.61
CA VAL A 226 -5.77 -4.73 -7.42
C VAL A 226 -4.85 -5.84 -7.90
N ILE A 227 -4.18 -5.58 -9.01
CA ILE A 227 -3.11 -6.41 -9.55
C ILE A 227 -1.81 -5.88 -8.94
N THR A 228 -1.13 -6.72 -8.15
CA THR A 228 0.18 -6.38 -7.61
C THR A 228 1.27 -6.96 -8.51
N LEU A 229 2.17 -6.11 -8.97
CA LEU A 229 3.31 -6.47 -9.80
C LEU A 229 4.59 -6.01 -9.11
N PRO A 230 5.70 -6.76 -9.19
CA PRO A 230 6.98 -6.27 -8.70
C PRO A 230 7.29 -4.91 -9.31
N PRO A 231 7.80 -3.94 -8.51
CA PRO A 231 8.11 -2.63 -9.02
C PRO A 231 9.06 -2.75 -10.22
N PRO A 232 8.71 -2.15 -11.36
CA PRO A 232 9.58 -2.16 -12.51
C PRO A 232 10.88 -1.40 -12.17
N PRO A 233 12.04 -1.86 -12.66
CA PRO A 233 13.31 -1.16 -12.45
C PRO A 233 13.26 0.25 -13.07
N THR A 234 14.01 1.17 -12.48
CA THR A 234 13.97 2.61 -12.84
C THR A 234 14.25 2.88 -14.32
N TRP A 235 15.12 2.08 -14.97
CA TRP A 235 15.40 2.22 -16.41
C TRP A 235 14.15 2.00 -17.27
N SER A 236 13.28 1.06 -16.88
CA SER A 236 12.08 0.73 -17.66
C SER A 236 11.00 1.81 -17.48
N VAL A 237 10.93 2.42 -16.30
CA VAL A 237 10.09 3.59 -16.01
C VAL A 237 10.59 4.81 -16.77
N ALA A 238 11.90 5.05 -16.78
CA ALA A 238 12.52 6.12 -17.54
C ALA A 238 12.23 5.96 -19.04
N TRP A 239 12.39 4.74 -19.58
CA TRP A 239 12.03 4.44 -20.96
C TRP A 239 10.55 4.69 -21.24
N ALA A 240 9.65 4.28 -20.34
CA ALA A 240 8.22 4.53 -20.49
C ALA A 240 7.91 6.02 -20.64
N TYR A 241 8.55 6.89 -19.85
CA TYR A 241 8.39 8.33 -20.01
C TYR A 241 9.01 8.88 -21.29
N VAL A 242 10.22 8.43 -21.67
CA VAL A 242 10.83 8.80 -22.96
C VAL A 242 9.91 8.44 -24.12
N ALA A 243 9.33 7.24 -24.09
CA ALA A 243 8.44 6.73 -25.11
C ALA A 243 7.09 7.48 -25.16
N LEU A 244 6.51 7.86 -24.00
CA LEU A 244 5.32 8.71 -23.93
C LEU A 244 5.59 10.12 -24.46
N CYS A 245 6.73 10.71 -24.11
CA CYS A 245 7.17 12.01 -24.63
C CYS A 245 7.43 11.95 -26.14
N ALA A 246 8.08 10.88 -26.64
CA ALA A 246 8.30 10.67 -28.08
C ALA A 246 6.97 10.52 -28.84
N TRP A 247 6.04 9.72 -28.32
CA TRP A 247 4.69 9.59 -28.88
C TRP A 247 3.98 10.94 -29.02
N GLN A 248 4.16 11.83 -28.04
CA GLN A 248 3.60 13.17 -28.06
C GLN A 248 4.35 14.11 -29.02
N ALA A 249 5.69 14.09 -29.03
CA ALA A 249 6.51 14.91 -29.91
C ALA A 249 6.27 14.58 -31.39
N LEU A 250 6.15 13.30 -31.74
CA LEU A 250 5.81 12.83 -33.08
C LEU A 250 4.40 13.27 -33.55
N ARG A 251 3.59 13.89 -32.68
CA ARG A 251 2.34 14.53 -33.07
C ARG A 251 2.50 15.98 -33.51
N MET A 252 3.65 16.62 -33.29
CA MET A 252 3.90 18.00 -33.70
C MET A 252 3.97 18.10 -35.24
N PRO A 253 3.36 19.14 -35.85
CA PRO A 253 3.36 19.30 -37.31
C PRO A 253 4.76 19.30 -37.93
N ALA A 254 5.71 19.99 -37.30
CA ALA A 254 7.10 20.06 -37.76
C ALA A 254 7.75 18.67 -37.89
N LEU A 255 7.61 17.82 -36.86
CA LEU A 255 8.15 16.45 -36.87
C LEU A 255 7.40 15.51 -37.81
N ARG A 256 6.07 15.69 -37.95
CA ARG A 256 5.28 14.90 -38.91
C ARG A 256 5.67 15.17 -40.37
N GLN A 257 6.02 16.41 -40.69
CA GLN A 257 6.48 16.79 -42.03
C GLN A 257 7.91 16.29 -42.30
N ALA A 258 8.77 16.27 -41.29
CA ALA A 258 10.14 15.78 -41.42
C ALA A 258 10.25 14.24 -41.46
N LEU A 259 9.31 13.50 -40.84
CA LEU A 259 9.35 12.03 -40.73
C LEU A 259 8.15 11.36 -41.43
N PRO A 260 8.32 10.82 -42.65
CA PRO A 260 7.22 10.26 -43.45
C PRO A 260 6.54 9.03 -42.82
N PHE A 261 7.22 8.33 -41.90
CA PHE A 261 6.69 7.15 -41.18
C PHE A 261 6.17 7.47 -39.76
N SER A 262 5.82 8.73 -39.48
CA SER A 262 5.42 9.20 -38.14
C SER A 262 4.19 8.49 -37.54
N ALA A 263 3.32 7.85 -38.34
CA ALA A 263 2.18 7.09 -37.81
C ALA A 263 2.60 5.77 -37.12
N GLY A 264 3.43 4.96 -37.79
CA GLY A 264 3.97 3.72 -37.24
C GLY A 264 4.87 3.99 -36.04
N LEU A 265 5.74 5.01 -36.14
CA LEU A 265 6.62 5.43 -35.04
C LEU A 265 5.83 5.90 -33.81
N ARG A 266 4.70 6.60 -33.99
CA ARG A 266 3.82 6.98 -32.87
C ARG A 266 3.24 5.75 -32.18
N ALA A 267 2.64 4.84 -32.93
CA ALA A 267 2.06 3.62 -32.38
C ALA A 267 3.13 2.79 -31.66
N GLY A 268 4.30 2.60 -32.29
CA GLY A 268 5.45 1.91 -31.72
C GLY A 268 5.96 2.55 -30.43
N SER A 269 6.12 3.88 -30.39
CA SER A 269 6.54 4.61 -29.18
C SER A 269 5.55 4.37 -28.04
N PHE A 270 4.26 4.54 -28.27
CA PHE A 270 3.23 4.32 -27.24
C PHE A 270 3.23 2.88 -26.71
N LEU A 271 3.26 1.89 -27.61
CA LEU A 271 3.30 0.48 -27.24
C LEU A 271 4.59 0.13 -26.48
N SER A 272 5.73 0.69 -26.90
CA SER A 272 7.02 0.45 -26.25
C SER A 272 7.06 0.94 -24.80
N ALA A 273 6.28 1.98 -24.45
CA ALA A 273 6.19 2.47 -23.08
C ALA A 273 5.63 1.40 -22.14
N PHE A 274 4.51 0.77 -22.53
CA PHE A 274 3.88 -0.28 -21.73
C PHE A 274 4.62 -1.61 -21.83
N ALA A 275 5.22 -1.92 -22.99
CA ALA A 275 6.07 -3.10 -23.14
C ALA A 275 7.28 -3.04 -22.22
N ALA A 276 7.95 -1.88 -22.10
CA ALA A 276 9.07 -1.70 -21.19
C ALA A 276 8.66 -1.89 -19.73
N LEU A 277 7.51 -1.37 -19.30
CA LEU A 277 6.99 -1.59 -17.95
C LEU A 277 6.68 -3.08 -17.69
N ALA A 278 6.06 -3.76 -18.66
CA ALA A 278 5.75 -5.19 -18.53
C ALA A 278 7.03 -6.05 -18.48
N ILE A 279 7.99 -5.79 -19.37
CA ILE A 279 9.31 -6.44 -19.39
C ILE A 279 10.05 -6.16 -18.07
N GLY A 280 10.04 -4.90 -17.62
CA GLY A 280 10.68 -4.47 -16.38
C GLY A 280 10.09 -5.16 -15.16
N ALA A 281 8.76 -5.19 -15.03
CA ALA A 281 8.07 -5.89 -13.95
C ALA A 281 8.30 -7.41 -13.98
N HIS A 282 8.36 -8.02 -15.19
CA HIS A 282 8.70 -9.43 -15.34
C HIS A 282 10.15 -9.72 -14.94
N ALA A 283 11.09 -8.88 -15.36
CA ALA A 283 12.50 -8.98 -14.97
C ALA A 283 12.69 -8.80 -13.46
N ALA A 284 11.96 -7.89 -12.82
CA ALA A 284 11.97 -7.71 -11.37
C ALA A 284 11.39 -8.92 -10.61
N ALA A 285 10.44 -9.64 -11.21
CA ALA A 285 9.91 -10.88 -10.66
C ALA A 285 10.87 -12.08 -10.81
N ALA A 286 11.86 -12.00 -11.70
CA ALA A 286 12.80 -13.08 -11.93
C ALA A 286 13.69 -13.31 -10.69
N PRO A 287 14.19 -14.55 -10.48
CA PRO A 287 15.12 -14.82 -9.39
C PRO A 287 16.37 -13.95 -9.49
N SER A 288 16.76 -13.32 -8.38
CA SER A 288 17.90 -12.40 -8.32
C SER A 288 19.25 -13.11 -8.26
N GLY A 289 19.27 -14.44 -8.09
CA GLY A 289 20.49 -15.21 -7.81
C GLY A 289 21.06 -14.94 -6.42
N ARG A 290 20.30 -14.28 -5.55
CA ARG A 290 20.69 -13.86 -4.19
C ARG A 290 19.70 -14.41 -3.17
N LEU A 291 20.17 -14.62 -1.94
CA LEU A 291 19.29 -14.85 -0.80
C LEU A 291 18.86 -13.48 -0.24
N GLU A 292 17.55 -13.25 -0.16
CA GLU A 292 16.95 -12.04 0.38
C GLU A 292 16.16 -12.40 1.64
N VAL A 293 16.52 -11.84 2.78
CA VAL A 293 15.80 -12.04 4.06
C VAL A 293 15.36 -10.68 4.58
N VAL A 294 14.04 -10.45 4.63
CA VAL A 294 13.46 -9.15 4.96
C VAL A 294 12.69 -9.26 6.28
N PHE A 295 13.17 -8.55 7.29
CA PHE A 295 12.51 -8.34 8.57
C PHE A 295 11.53 -7.19 8.40
N LEU A 296 10.23 -7.51 8.37
CA LEU A 296 9.18 -6.54 8.10
C LEU A 296 8.88 -5.70 9.34
N ASP A 297 8.62 -4.40 9.14
CA ASP A 297 8.05 -3.56 10.19
C ASP A 297 6.55 -3.82 10.30
N VAL A 298 6.18 -4.74 11.19
CA VAL A 298 4.78 -5.08 11.51
C VAL A 298 4.29 -4.40 12.80
N GLY A 299 5.09 -3.48 13.35
CA GLY A 299 4.93 -2.95 14.69
C GLY A 299 5.63 -3.83 15.73
N GLN A 300 4.94 -4.13 16.83
CA GLN A 300 5.46 -5.09 17.81
C GLN A 300 5.17 -6.50 17.32
N GLY A 301 6.23 -7.29 17.08
CA GLY A 301 6.14 -8.66 16.59
C GLY A 301 7.15 -9.01 15.50
N ASP A 302 7.13 -10.25 15.05
CA ASP A 302 8.00 -10.76 13.98
C ASP A 302 7.22 -11.11 12.72
N ALA A 303 7.75 -10.70 11.57
CA ALA A 303 7.40 -11.26 10.27
C ALA A 303 8.62 -11.19 9.35
N ILE A 304 9.15 -12.33 8.95
CA ILE A 304 10.45 -12.44 8.28
C ILE A 304 10.29 -13.18 6.96
N LEU A 305 10.31 -12.43 5.86
CA LEU A 305 10.13 -12.97 4.53
C LEU A 305 11.47 -13.38 3.94
N VAL A 306 11.56 -14.61 3.43
CA VAL A 306 12.77 -15.16 2.83
C VAL A 306 12.51 -15.50 1.37
N ARG A 307 13.31 -14.94 0.45
CA ARG A 307 13.33 -15.31 -0.95
C ARG A 307 14.67 -15.92 -1.31
N GLY A 308 14.61 -17.16 -1.79
CA GLY A 308 15.78 -17.94 -2.19
C GLY A 308 16.35 -17.48 -3.54
N PRO A 309 17.61 -17.83 -3.83
CA PRO A 309 18.31 -17.45 -5.07
C PRO A 309 17.63 -17.85 -6.38
N ARG A 310 16.80 -18.91 -6.36
CA ARG A 310 16.05 -19.40 -7.54
C ARG A 310 14.56 -19.08 -7.48
N GLY A 311 14.13 -18.27 -6.52
CA GLY A 311 12.78 -17.69 -6.44
C GLY A 311 11.80 -18.40 -5.49
N SER A 312 12.20 -19.43 -4.75
CA SER A 312 11.40 -19.99 -3.67
C SER A 312 11.13 -18.92 -2.61
N CYS A 313 9.96 -18.96 -2.00
CA CYS A 313 9.57 -17.98 -0.99
C CYS A 313 9.08 -18.65 0.28
N ALA A 314 9.55 -18.16 1.42
CA ALA A 314 9.15 -18.65 2.73
C ALA A 314 8.88 -17.47 3.67
N ILE A 315 8.08 -17.70 4.70
CA ILE A 315 7.80 -16.71 5.74
C ILE A 315 8.03 -17.37 7.10
N VAL A 316 8.73 -16.65 7.99
CA VAL A 316 8.86 -17.03 9.41
C VAL A 316 8.11 -15.98 10.22
N ASP A 317 7.05 -16.40 10.89
CA ASP A 317 6.08 -15.55 11.57
C ASP A 317 5.39 -14.51 10.68
N ALA A 318 4.26 -13.98 11.13
CA ALA A 318 3.40 -13.10 10.35
C ALA A 318 2.99 -11.82 11.07
N GLY A 319 3.47 -11.57 12.28
CA GLY A 319 3.20 -10.37 13.06
C GLY A 319 1.84 -10.39 13.77
N PRO A 320 1.43 -9.25 14.36
CA PRO A 320 0.19 -9.12 15.14
C PRO A 320 -1.09 -9.18 14.30
N GLY A 321 -2.15 -9.74 14.89
CA GLY A 321 -3.52 -9.71 14.36
C GLY A 321 -4.36 -8.56 14.92
N GLY A 322 -5.58 -8.39 14.39
CA GLY A 322 -6.48 -7.29 14.79
C GLY A 322 -6.95 -7.34 16.23
N GLN A 323 -6.85 -8.50 16.88
CA GLN A 323 -7.14 -8.69 18.31
C GLN A 323 -5.98 -8.21 19.20
N ASP A 324 -4.75 -8.14 18.69
CA ASP A 324 -3.54 -7.93 19.50
C ASP A 324 -3.21 -6.45 19.72
N ARG A 325 -3.71 -5.54 18.86
CA ARG A 325 -3.60 -4.09 19.09
C ARG A 325 -4.46 -3.58 20.24
N GLY A 326 -5.44 -4.36 20.71
CA GLY A 326 -6.30 -4.02 21.85
C GLY A 326 -5.68 -4.28 23.22
N VAL A 327 -4.58 -5.04 23.29
CA VAL A 327 -3.95 -5.43 24.57
C VAL A 327 -2.99 -4.35 25.09
N THR A 328 -2.77 -3.27 24.36
CA THR A 328 -1.93 -2.14 24.81
C THR A 328 -2.62 -1.17 25.78
N SER A 329 -3.85 -1.42 26.19
CA SER A 329 -4.53 -0.65 27.24
C SER A 329 -5.05 -1.54 28.37
N GLY A 330 -4.15 -2.06 29.21
CA GLY A 330 -4.52 -2.63 30.49
C GLY A 330 -3.73 -3.88 30.89
N ALA A 331 -2.44 -3.74 31.16
CA ALA A 331 -1.73 -4.71 32.00
C ALA A 331 -1.78 -4.22 33.45
N GLY A 332 -2.72 -4.77 34.23
CA GLY A 332 -2.80 -4.62 35.68
C GLY A 332 -3.23 -5.95 36.29
N ASN A 333 -2.31 -6.54 37.07
CA ASN A 333 -2.40 -7.69 37.99
C ASN A 333 -3.76 -8.37 38.23
N GLY A 334 -3.74 -9.71 38.31
CA GLY A 334 -4.64 -10.45 39.19
C GLY A 334 -4.93 -11.89 38.77
N ALA A 335 -4.38 -12.85 39.50
CA ALA A 335 -4.88 -14.22 39.54
C ALA A 335 -6.31 -14.24 40.12
N ALA A 336 -7.18 -15.12 39.60
CA ALA A 336 -8.12 -15.96 40.36
C ALA A 336 -9.30 -16.45 39.48
N SER A 337 -9.43 -17.77 39.40
CA SER A 337 -10.64 -18.60 39.49
C SER A 337 -12.04 -18.03 39.17
N GLY A 338 -12.82 -18.83 38.44
CA GLY A 338 -14.11 -19.28 38.98
C GLY A 338 -15.38 -18.98 38.17
N ALA A 339 -16.04 -20.08 37.78
CA ALA A 339 -17.49 -20.30 37.77
C ALA A 339 -18.39 -19.51 36.78
N ALA A 340 -18.98 -20.31 35.89
CA ALA A 340 -20.29 -20.06 35.31
C ALA A 340 -21.38 -19.93 36.40
N SER A 341 -22.28 -18.96 36.27
CA SER A 341 -23.74 -19.10 36.46
C SER A 341 -24.43 -17.72 36.51
N GLY A 342 -25.66 -17.66 35.99
CA GLY A 342 -26.70 -16.83 36.61
C GLY A 342 -27.31 -15.67 35.82
N ALA A 343 -28.54 -15.91 35.38
CA ALA A 343 -29.68 -14.99 35.37
C ALA A 343 -29.87 -13.99 34.21
N ALA A 344 -30.85 -14.34 33.38
CA ALA A 344 -31.70 -13.43 32.62
C ALA A 344 -32.69 -12.69 33.54
N ASN A 345 -32.87 -11.37 33.31
CA ASN A 345 -34.15 -10.70 33.03
C ASN A 345 -34.10 -9.21 33.38
N GLY A 346 -34.52 -8.37 32.44
CA GLY A 346 -35.05 -7.04 32.76
C GLY A 346 -34.80 -5.95 31.72
N ALA A 347 -35.91 -5.44 31.18
CA ALA A 347 -36.07 -4.14 30.49
C ALA A 347 -35.70 -4.03 29.00
N VAL A 348 -36.76 -4.18 28.20
CA VAL A 348 -36.92 -3.71 26.82
C VAL A 348 -36.86 -2.18 26.77
N GLY A 349 -36.05 -1.64 25.85
CA GLY A 349 -36.15 -0.23 25.43
C GLY A 349 -34.82 0.35 24.95
N GLY A 350 -34.52 0.22 23.65
CA GLY A 350 -33.39 0.93 23.01
C GLY A 350 -32.51 0.11 22.07
N ALA A 351 -33.05 -0.88 21.35
CA ALA A 351 -32.22 -1.81 20.56
C ALA A 351 -31.82 -1.35 19.15
N ALA A 352 -32.30 -0.22 18.62
CA ALA A 352 -32.10 0.09 17.18
C ALA A 352 -30.95 1.07 16.87
N ILE A 353 -30.34 1.71 17.86
CA ILE A 353 -29.29 2.75 17.65
C ILE A 353 -27.92 2.32 18.20
N GLY A 354 -27.91 1.36 19.13
CA GLY A 354 -26.70 0.75 19.68
C GLY A 354 -26.02 -0.21 18.70
N GLU A 355 -26.79 -1.01 17.94
CA GLU A 355 -26.21 -1.98 16.99
C GLU A 355 -25.53 -1.33 15.79
N VAL A 356 -26.00 -0.16 15.33
CA VAL A 356 -25.33 0.59 14.26
C VAL A 356 -24.03 1.22 14.75
N THR A 357 -23.99 1.62 16.03
CA THR A 357 -22.76 2.17 16.65
C THR A 357 -21.76 1.06 16.94
N VAL A 358 -22.21 -0.13 17.39
CA VAL A 358 -21.37 -1.33 17.59
C VAL A 358 -20.90 -1.90 16.26
N ALA A 359 -21.68 -1.82 15.17
CA ALA A 359 -21.23 -2.16 13.83
C ALA A 359 -20.21 -1.15 13.27
N MET A 360 -20.24 0.11 13.69
CA MET A 360 -19.24 1.11 13.32
C MET A 360 -17.96 1.00 14.16
N THR A 361 -18.03 0.69 15.46
CA THR A 361 -16.83 0.33 16.26
C THR A 361 -16.26 -1.04 15.92
N ALA A 362 -17.05 -1.96 15.38
CA ALA A 362 -16.60 -3.25 14.85
C ALA A 362 -15.74 -3.13 13.57
N THR A 363 -15.48 -1.93 13.05
CA THR A 363 -14.50 -1.74 11.95
C THR A 363 -13.10 -1.37 12.42
N MET A 364 -12.84 -1.32 13.73
CA MET A 364 -11.47 -1.30 14.27
C MET A 364 -10.88 -2.71 14.51
N SER A 365 -11.62 -3.78 14.16
CA SER A 365 -11.19 -5.19 14.30
C SER A 365 -10.68 -5.85 12.99
N GLY A 366 -10.57 -5.09 11.90
CA GLY A 366 -10.26 -5.62 10.56
C GLY A 366 -8.77 -5.61 10.15
N TRP A 367 -7.89 -5.03 10.97
CA TRP A 367 -6.47 -4.93 10.62
C TRP A 367 -5.73 -6.23 10.91
N ASN A 368 -5.02 -6.78 9.94
CA ASN A 368 -4.22 -7.99 10.08
C ASN A 368 -2.91 -7.79 9.32
N SER A 369 -1.77 -7.89 10.03
CA SER A 369 -0.43 -7.67 9.48
C SER A 369 -0.12 -8.58 8.28
N GLY A 370 -0.55 -9.84 8.30
CA GLY A 370 -0.45 -10.77 7.18
C GLY A 370 -1.05 -10.19 5.89
N SER A 371 -2.30 -9.73 5.96
CA SER A 371 -2.97 -9.16 4.79
C SER A 371 -2.54 -7.73 4.43
N ALA A 372 -2.16 -6.93 5.43
CA ALA A 372 -1.89 -5.50 5.27
C ALA A 372 -0.41 -5.21 4.94
N ILE A 373 0.51 -6.07 5.37
CA ILE A 373 1.96 -5.87 5.29
C ILE A 373 2.63 -7.06 4.59
N VAL A 374 2.47 -8.28 5.11
CA VAL A 374 3.20 -9.45 4.60
C VAL A 374 2.86 -9.76 3.16
N VAL A 375 1.57 -9.88 2.81
CA VAL A 375 1.13 -10.20 1.44
C VAL A 375 1.57 -9.11 0.43
N PRO A 376 1.40 -7.80 0.71
CA PRO A 376 1.97 -6.76 -0.15
C PRO A 376 3.50 -6.84 -0.29
N ALA A 377 4.25 -7.05 0.79
CA ALA A 377 5.72 -7.15 0.77
C ALA A 377 6.19 -8.37 -0.03
N MET A 378 5.54 -9.52 0.17
CA MET A 378 5.73 -10.74 -0.59
C MET A 378 5.58 -10.49 -2.09
N ARG A 379 4.49 -9.84 -2.50
CA ARG A 379 4.24 -9.53 -3.92
C ARG A 379 5.25 -8.52 -4.47
N HIS A 380 5.68 -7.55 -3.66
CA HIS A 380 6.73 -6.60 -4.03
C HIS A 380 8.06 -7.32 -4.31
N MET A 381 8.39 -8.35 -3.52
CA MET A 381 9.55 -9.23 -3.74
C MET A 381 9.36 -10.23 -4.88
N GLY A 382 8.26 -10.20 -5.63
CA GLY A 382 7.99 -11.15 -6.71
C GLY A 382 7.51 -12.53 -6.25
N CYS A 383 7.31 -12.72 -4.96
CA CYS A 383 6.74 -13.95 -4.41
C CYS A 383 5.23 -13.97 -4.64
N ARG A 384 4.72 -15.07 -5.21
CA ARG A 384 3.27 -15.29 -5.47
C ARG A 384 2.67 -16.48 -4.74
N LYS A 385 3.52 -17.33 -4.20
CA LYS A 385 3.22 -18.49 -3.35
C LYS A 385 4.25 -18.56 -2.22
N LEU A 386 3.98 -19.35 -1.21
CA LEU A 386 4.92 -19.67 -0.14
C LEU A 386 5.20 -21.17 -0.16
N ASP A 387 6.47 -21.53 -0.37
CA ASP A 387 6.94 -22.91 -0.34
C ASP A 387 7.10 -23.43 1.11
N LEU A 388 7.18 -22.51 2.07
CA LEU A 388 7.22 -22.78 3.51
C LEU A 388 6.61 -21.61 4.31
N VAL A 389 5.73 -21.92 5.26
CA VAL A 389 5.34 -21.03 6.36
C VAL A 389 5.88 -21.65 7.65
N ALA A 390 6.69 -20.93 8.40
CA ALA A 390 7.17 -21.39 9.71
C ALA A 390 6.61 -20.49 10.81
N LEU A 391 5.94 -21.08 11.79
CA LEU A 391 5.46 -20.41 12.99
C LEU A 391 6.40 -20.74 14.15
N THR A 392 7.00 -19.72 14.75
CA THR A 392 7.95 -19.92 15.86
C THR A 392 7.25 -20.33 17.13
N HIS A 393 6.16 -19.67 17.48
CA HIS A 393 5.33 -19.98 18.64
C HIS A 393 3.97 -19.27 18.54
N PRO A 394 2.94 -19.73 19.28
CA PRO A 394 1.57 -19.26 19.08
C PRO A 394 1.20 -17.91 19.74
N HIS A 395 2.14 -17.00 20.01
CA HIS A 395 1.78 -15.66 20.48
C HIS A 395 1.24 -14.76 19.35
N GLY A 396 0.38 -13.81 19.73
CA GLY A 396 -0.34 -12.95 18.80
C GLY A 396 0.56 -12.12 17.91
N ASP A 397 1.67 -11.61 18.44
CA ASP A 397 2.67 -10.83 17.70
C ASP A 397 3.56 -11.64 16.75
N HIS A 398 3.37 -12.96 16.69
CA HIS A 398 4.02 -13.87 15.73
C HIS A 398 2.98 -14.54 14.81
N MET A 399 1.93 -15.11 15.38
CA MET A 399 0.92 -15.87 14.65
C MET A 399 -0.22 -15.00 14.10
N GLY A 400 -0.52 -13.86 14.72
CA GLY A 400 -1.77 -13.13 14.50
C GLY A 400 -2.03 -12.75 13.04
N GLY A 401 -0.97 -12.55 12.25
CA GLY A 401 -1.03 -12.32 10.81
C GLY A 401 -1.33 -13.55 9.95
N MET A 402 -1.15 -14.77 10.44
CA MET A 402 -1.20 -16.01 9.63
C MET A 402 -2.55 -16.24 8.94
N ALA A 403 -3.66 -15.92 9.61
CA ALA A 403 -4.99 -16.03 9.02
C ALA A 403 -5.15 -15.14 7.76
N GLY A 404 -4.45 -13.99 7.72
CA GLY A 404 -4.41 -13.11 6.56
C GLY A 404 -3.59 -13.65 5.40
N ILE A 405 -2.78 -14.70 5.61
CA ILE A 405 -1.93 -15.35 4.61
C ILE A 405 -2.61 -16.59 4.04
N LEU A 406 -3.00 -17.56 4.88
CA LEU A 406 -3.48 -18.89 4.46
C LEU A 406 -4.69 -18.83 3.50
N GLY A 407 -5.55 -17.81 3.63
CA GLY A 407 -6.71 -17.62 2.74
C GLY A 407 -6.44 -16.82 1.46
N LYS A 408 -5.23 -16.28 1.27
CA LYS A 408 -4.92 -15.33 0.18
C LYS A 408 -3.70 -15.72 -0.66
N VAL A 409 -2.88 -16.61 -0.14
CA VAL A 409 -1.61 -17.02 -0.73
C VAL A 409 -1.57 -18.54 -0.82
N PRO A 410 -1.26 -19.12 -1.99
CA PRO A 410 -0.99 -20.55 -2.07
C PRO A 410 0.22 -20.91 -1.19
N VAL A 411 0.02 -21.82 -0.24
CA VAL A 411 1.04 -22.34 0.67
C VAL A 411 1.29 -23.81 0.35
N HIS A 412 2.54 -24.26 0.42
CA HIS A 412 2.90 -25.66 0.16
C HIS A 412 3.13 -26.49 1.43
N GLU A 413 3.68 -25.90 2.48
CA GLU A 413 4.04 -26.60 3.72
C GLU A 413 4.05 -25.62 4.90
N VAL A 414 3.69 -26.12 6.08
CA VAL A 414 3.66 -25.36 7.33
C VAL A 414 4.53 -26.06 8.37
N TRP A 415 5.44 -25.32 9.01
CA TRP A 415 6.16 -25.73 10.21
C TRP A 415 5.57 -25.05 11.44
N ASP A 416 5.38 -25.83 12.49
CA ASP A 416 4.88 -25.36 13.79
C ASP A 416 5.77 -25.94 14.90
N ALA A 417 6.08 -25.14 15.93
CA ALA A 417 6.79 -25.61 17.11
C ALA A 417 6.03 -26.72 17.88
N GLY A 418 4.76 -26.97 17.55
CA GLY A 418 3.98 -28.09 18.08
C GLY A 418 3.50 -27.87 19.51
N GLN A 419 3.40 -26.61 19.92
CA GLN A 419 2.90 -26.24 21.24
C GLN A 419 1.37 -26.29 21.25
N SER A 420 0.77 -26.75 22.35
CA SER A 420 -0.68 -26.68 22.53
C SER A 420 -1.06 -25.38 23.25
N MET A 421 -1.64 -24.43 22.52
CA MET A 421 -2.20 -23.21 23.09
C MET A 421 -3.73 -23.19 22.93
N ASP A 422 -4.46 -23.07 24.03
CA ASP A 422 -5.92 -22.91 23.99
C ASP A 422 -6.28 -21.44 23.70
N SER A 423 -6.17 -21.05 22.44
CA SER A 423 -6.56 -19.71 21.99
C SER A 423 -7.36 -19.76 20.68
N LYS A 424 -8.35 -18.87 20.56
CA LYS A 424 -9.15 -18.75 19.33
C LYS A 424 -8.29 -18.46 18.09
N PRO A 425 -7.27 -17.57 18.14
CA PRO A 425 -6.39 -17.35 17.00
C PRO A 425 -5.63 -18.60 16.57
N TYR A 426 -5.11 -19.40 17.51
CA TYR A 426 -4.41 -20.64 17.19
C TYR A 426 -5.33 -21.68 16.57
N GLY A 427 -6.53 -21.85 17.14
CA GLY A 427 -7.54 -22.74 16.57
C GLY A 427 -7.92 -22.33 15.14
N ALA A 428 -8.07 -21.04 14.87
CA ALA A 428 -8.35 -20.54 13.52
C ALA A 428 -7.20 -20.80 12.54
N PHE A 429 -5.95 -20.68 13.00
CA PHE A 429 -4.77 -21.03 12.21
C PHE A 429 -4.78 -22.53 11.84
N LEU A 430 -4.90 -23.43 12.83
CA LEU A 430 -4.94 -24.88 12.60
C LEU A 430 -6.12 -25.29 11.70
N MET A 431 -7.30 -24.69 11.90
CA MET A 431 -8.45 -24.92 11.02
C MET A 431 -8.19 -24.44 9.59
N GLY A 432 -7.46 -23.33 9.41
CA GLY A 432 -7.04 -22.85 8.10
C GLY A 432 -6.07 -23.80 7.41
N VAL A 433 -5.11 -24.35 8.15
CA VAL A 433 -4.17 -25.37 7.67
C VAL A 433 -4.92 -26.64 7.25
N LEU A 434 -5.84 -27.13 8.09
CA LEU A 434 -6.65 -28.31 7.83
C LEU A 434 -7.60 -28.11 6.64
N ALA A 435 -8.28 -26.97 6.56
CA ALA A 435 -9.23 -26.67 5.48
C ALA A 435 -8.54 -26.54 4.11
N ALA A 436 -7.26 -26.15 4.10
CA ALA A 436 -6.44 -26.06 2.89
C ALA A 436 -5.65 -27.35 2.59
N ASP A 437 -5.85 -28.42 3.37
CA ASP A 437 -5.15 -29.71 3.26
C ASP A 437 -3.62 -29.56 3.18
N LEU A 438 -3.08 -28.69 4.04
CA LEU A 438 -1.65 -28.35 4.03
C LEU A 438 -0.85 -29.34 4.89
N PRO A 439 0.32 -29.81 4.40
CA PRO A 439 1.27 -30.55 5.22
C PRO A 439 1.72 -29.72 6.43
N LEU A 440 1.35 -30.16 7.64
CA LEU A 440 1.79 -29.60 8.90
C LEU A 440 2.91 -30.46 9.49
N VAL A 441 4.10 -29.87 9.62
CA VAL A 441 5.29 -30.52 10.18
C VAL A 441 5.57 -29.90 11.55
N VAL A 442 5.81 -30.76 12.54
CA VAL A 442 6.34 -30.35 13.85
C VAL A 442 7.81 -30.77 13.90
N PRO A 443 8.74 -29.92 13.45
CA PRO A 443 10.14 -30.30 13.36
C PRO A 443 10.81 -30.32 14.73
N GLY A 444 11.54 -31.39 15.02
CA GLY A 444 12.43 -31.47 16.18
C GLY A 444 13.83 -30.91 15.89
N PRO A 445 14.71 -30.86 16.91
CA PRO A 445 16.12 -30.51 16.72
C PRO A 445 16.77 -31.45 15.69
N ALA A 446 17.62 -30.90 14.83
CA ALA A 446 18.26 -31.57 13.69
C ALA A 446 17.37 -31.80 12.44
N HIS A 447 16.09 -31.42 12.46
CA HIS A 447 15.33 -31.31 11.22
C HIS A 447 16.02 -30.29 10.29
N SER A 448 16.15 -30.62 9.01
CA SER A 448 16.68 -29.68 8.03
C SER A 448 16.08 -29.89 6.65
N ARG A 449 16.02 -28.80 5.88
CA ARG A 449 15.48 -28.76 4.52
C ARG A 449 16.36 -27.90 3.63
N LEU A 450 16.60 -28.35 2.41
CA LEU A 450 17.28 -27.54 1.40
C LEU A 450 16.22 -26.92 0.49
N LEU A 451 16.02 -25.60 0.60
CA LEU A 451 15.09 -24.85 -0.23
C LEU A 451 15.90 -23.87 -1.07
N ASP A 452 15.92 -24.06 -2.39
CA ASP A 452 16.72 -23.25 -3.32
C ASP A 452 18.22 -23.14 -3.00
N GLY A 453 18.79 -24.23 -2.49
CA GLY A 453 20.19 -24.28 -2.09
C GLY A 453 20.46 -23.58 -0.76
N VAL A 454 19.47 -22.94 -0.15
CA VAL A 454 19.52 -22.41 1.21
C VAL A 454 19.21 -23.55 2.16
N ARG A 455 20.11 -23.84 3.10
CA ARG A 455 19.87 -24.83 4.15
C ARG A 455 19.08 -24.18 5.27
N TRP A 456 17.91 -24.74 5.56
CA TRP A 456 17.09 -24.43 6.71
C TRP A 456 17.31 -25.52 7.75
N SER A 457 17.74 -25.16 8.95
CA SER A 457 18.02 -26.10 10.04
C SER A 457 17.27 -25.70 11.29
N VAL A 458 16.60 -26.65 11.92
CA VAL A 458 15.87 -26.45 13.18
C VAL A 458 16.77 -26.84 14.35
N LEU A 459 16.98 -25.90 15.28
CA LEU A 459 17.84 -26.08 16.46
C LEU A 459 17.03 -26.25 17.76
N ALA A 460 15.81 -25.71 17.79
CA ALA A 460 14.84 -25.84 18.89
C ALA A 460 13.41 -25.77 18.32
N PRO A 461 12.36 -26.18 19.04
CA PRO A 461 12.37 -26.61 20.45
C PRO A 461 12.95 -28.01 20.65
N SER A 462 13.46 -28.28 21.84
CA SER A 462 13.85 -29.65 22.27
C SER A 462 12.78 -30.22 23.20
N HIS A 463 12.50 -31.53 23.08
CA HIS A 463 11.54 -32.20 23.95
C HIS A 463 12.18 -32.79 25.22
N PRO A 464 11.44 -32.86 26.35
CA PRO A 464 10.07 -32.37 26.53
C PRO A 464 10.00 -30.83 26.51
N GLN A 465 8.86 -30.28 26.09
CA GLN A 465 8.58 -28.84 26.11
C GLN A 465 8.75 -28.27 27.52
N PHE A 466 9.00 -26.97 27.61
CA PHE A 466 9.15 -26.29 28.90
C PHE A 466 7.84 -26.30 29.70
N SER A 467 7.99 -26.33 31.02
CA SER A 467 6.89 -26.17 31.96
C SER A 467 7.41 -25.46 33.21
N GLY A 468 6.72 -24.40 33.63
CA GLY A 468 7.02 -23.67 34.85
C GLY A 468 8.19 -22.66 34.74
N THR A 469 8.59 -22.28 33.52
CA THR A 469 9.46 -21.12 33.30
C THR A 469 8.67 -19.81 33.31
N ARG A 470 9.32 -18.66 33.14
CA ARG A 470 8.58 -17.38 32.99
C ARG A 470 7.60 -17.43 31.82
N SER A 471 8.05 -17.97 30.68
CA SER A 471 7.26 -18.08 29.47
C SER A 471 7.65 -19.36 28.75
N ASP A 472 6.93 -20.44 29.04
CA ASP A 472 7.15 -21.75 28.43
C ASP A 472 7.02 -21.65 26.90
N CYS A 473 5.99 -20.94 26.43
CA CYS A 473 5.70 -20.72 25.02
C CYS A 473 6.86 -20.06 24.25
N ASN A 474 7.44 -19.02 24.84
CA ASN A 474 8.61 -18.34 24.29
C ASN A 474 9.84 -19.25 24.25
N ASN A 475 10.08 -19.99 25.33
CA ASN A 475 11.23 -20.88 25.46
C ASN A 475 11.14 -22.13 24.56
N ASP A 476 9.93 -22.48 24.10
CA ASP A 476 9.66 -23.50 23.08
C ASP A 476 9.56 -22.93 21.65
N SER A 477 10.09 -21.72 21.41
CA SER A 477 10.17 -21.15 20.06
C SER A 477 10.89 -22.07 19.08
N LEU A 478 10.39 -22.16 17.85
CA LEU A 478 11.12 -22.74 16.72
C LEU A 478 12.33 -21.86 16.38
N VAL A 479 13.54 -22.40 16.60
CA VAL A 479 14.79 -21.71 16.28
C VAL A 479 15.31 -22.21 14.96
N ILE A 480 15.45 -21.30 14.00
CA ILE A 480 15.79 -21.62 12.61
C ILE A 480 17.15 -21.00 12.25
N GLY A 481 18.08 -21.85 11.83
CA GLY A 481 19.31 -21.45 11.14
C GLY A 481 19.13 -21.45 9.63
N LEU A 482 19.56 -20.38 8.96
CA LEU A 482 19.65 -20.29 7.50
C LEU A 482 21.12 -20.22 7.08
N GLU A 483 21.53 -21.09 6.17
CA GLU A 483 22.89 -21.05 5.60
C GLU A 483 22.84 -21.02 4.08
N TRP A 484 23.56 -20.05 3.49
CA TRP A 484 23.78 -20.01 2.05
C TRP A 484 25.08 -19.28 1.70
N GLY A 485 25.93 -19.96 0.92
CA GLY A 485 27.29 -19.48 0.63
C GLY A 485 28.08 -19.29 1.92
N VAL A 486 28.62 -18.08 2.12
CA VAL A 486 29.33 -17.71 3.36
C VAL A 486 28.42 -17.14 4.45
N THR A 487 27.11 -16.99 4.19
CA THR A 487 26.19 -16.26 5.08
C THR A 487 25.46 -17.23 6.01
N ARG A 488 25.48 -16.95 7.31
CA ARG A 488 24.68 -17.65 8.33
C ARG A 488 23.75 -16.70 9.07
N ILE A 489 22.49 -17.09 9.21
CA ILE A 489 21.46 -16.30 9.89
C ILE A 489 20.82 -17.17 10.97
N LEU A 490 20.63 -16.62 12.16
CA LEU A 490 19.90 -17.29 13.23
C LEU A 490 18.61 -16.52 13.55
N LEU A 491 17.47 -17.18 13.38
CA LEU A 491 16.15 -16.70 13.74
C LEU A 491 15.76 -17.36 15.07
N ALA A 492 15.91 -16.62 16.16
CA ALA A 492 15.81 -17.18 17.51
C ALA A 492 14.40 -17.10 18.14
N GLY A 493 13.38 -16.69 17.37
CA GLY A 493 12.02 -16.45 17.89
C GLY A 493 12.05 -15.57 19.14
N ASP A 494 11.33 -16.00 20.17
CA ASP A 494 11.19 -15.29 21.44
C ASP A 494 11.88 -15.98 22.62
N LEU A 495 12.93 -16.79 22.35
CA LEU A 495 13.69 -17.44 23.42
C LEU A 495 14.06 -16.45 24.54
N GLU A 496 13.77 -16.85 25.77
CA GLU A 496 14.29 -16.20 26.96
C GLU A 496 15.53 -16.96 27.48
N SER A 497 16.09 -16.49 28.58
CA SER A 497 17.31 -17.02 29.19
C SER A 497 17.22 -18.54 29.35
N GLU A 498 16.14 -19.11 29.85
CA GLU A 498 15.98 -20.55 30.06
C GLU A 498 16.07 -21.34 28.74
N GLY A 499 15.43 -20.85 27.69
CA GLY A 499 15.48 -21.38 26.33
C GLY A 499 16.86 -21.28 25.72
N GLU A 500 17.52 -20.13 25.83
CA GLU A 500 18.90 -19.91 25.39
C GLU A 500 19.88 -20.88 26.05
N HIS A 501 19.79 -21.06 27.36
CA HIS A 501 20.65 -21.98 28.09
C HIS A 501 20.40 -23.44 27.70
N ARG A 502 19.15 -23.84 27.42
CA ARG A 502 18.85 -25.17 26.90
C ARG A 502 19.46 -25.36 25.51
N LEU A 503 19.27 -24.38 24.63
CA LEU A 503 19.82 -24.39 23.28
C LEU A 503 21.35 -24.50 23.29
N LEU A 504 22.05 -23.78 24.17
CA LEU A 504 23.50 -23.87 24.35
C LEU A 504 23.98 -25.28 24.74
N ARG A 505 23.16 -26.04 25.47
CA ARG A 505 23.48 -27.41 25.89
C ARG A 505 23.14 -28.46 24.83
N SER A 506 22.06 -28.24 24.07
CA SER A 506 21.54 -29.24 23.13
C SER A 506 22.04 -29.07 21.69
N ALA A 507 22.28 -27.85 21.23
CA ALA A 507 22.72 -27.58 19.87
C ALA A 507 24.25 -27.63 19.72
N PRO A 508 24.77 -28.16 18.60
CA PRO A 508 26.19 -28.07 18.30
C PRO A 508 26.66 -26.61 18.23
N ALA A 509 27.78 -26.28 18.88
CA ALA A 509 28.32 -24.92 18.91
C ALA A 509 28.53 -24.30 17.52
N ALA A 510 28.86 -25.12 16.52
CA ALA A 510 29.02 -24.67 15.12
C ALA A 510 27.69 -24.22 14.49
N ALA A 511 26.56 -24.82 14.88
CA ALA A 511 25.24 -24.50 14.36
C ALA A 511 24.66 -23.20 14.97
N LEU A 512 25.17 -22.78 16.13
CA LEU A 512 24.77 -21.52 16.78
C LEU A 512 25.45 -20.29 16.18
N ARG A 513 26.61 -20.46 15.51
CA ARG A 513 27.35 -19.35 14.91
C ARG A 513 26.54 -18.71 13.78
N ALA A 514 26.33 -17.39 13.85
CA ALA A 514 25.63 -16.64 12.80
C ALA A 514 26.33 -15.31 12.48
N ASP A 515 26.29 -14.90 11.21
CA ASP A 515 26.65 -13.54 10.81
C ASP A 515 25.57 -12.54 11.23
N VAL A 516 24.30 -12.94 11.10
CA VAL A 516 23.15 -12.09 11.41
C VAL A 516 22.24 -12.81 12.40
N LEU A 517 21.97 -12.16 13.53
CA LEU A 517 21.04 -12.64 14.55
C LEU A 517 19.74 -11.84 14.50
N LYS A 518 18.59 -12.51 14.34
CA LYS A 518 17.32 -11.95 14.80
C LYS A 518 17.33 -12.04 16.31
N VAL A 519 17.34 -10.89 16.97
CA VAL A 519 17.46 -10.80 18.42
C VAL A 519 16.24 -11.45 19.08
N PRO A 520 16.43 -12.41 20.00
CA PRO A 520 15.33 -13.07 20.69
C PRO A 520 14.39 -12.07 21.36
N HIS A 521 13.09 -12.36 21.32
CA HIS A 521 12.07 -11.72 22.13
C HIS A 521 12.06 -10.19 22.01
N HIS A 522 12.22 -9.69 20.78
CA HIS A 522 12.22 -8.27 20.44
C HIS A 522 13.28 -7.45 21.21
N GLY A 523 14.30 -8.10 21.77
CA GLY A 523 15.28 -7.50 22.66
C GLY A 523 14.79 -7.32 24.10
N SER A 524 13.91 -8.20 24.59
CA SER A 524 13.47 -8.27 25.98
C SER A 524 14.64 -8.39 26.95
N ARG A 525 14.51 -7.78 28.13
CA ARG A 525 15.53 -7.86 29.20
C ARG A 525 15.80 -9.29 29.69
N PHE A 526 14.92 -10.23 29.36
CA PHE A 526 14.98 -11.64 29.78
C PHE A 526 15.68 -12.56 28.79
N GLY A 527 16.16 -12.05 27.65
CA GLY A 527 16.93 -12.80 26.68
C GLY A 527 18.25 -12.11 26.31
N SER A 528 18.85 -12.60 25.23
CA SER A 528 20.17 -12.22 24.74
C SER A 528 21.21 -12.24 25.86
N THR A 529 21.32 -13.38 26.54
CA THR A 529 22.31 -13.60 27.60
C THR A 529 23.73 -13.48 27.06
N PRO A 530 24.71 -13.06 27.88
CA PRO A 530 26.11 -12.99 27.45
C PRO A 530 26.63 -14.30 26.86
N GLU A 531 26.31 -15.43 27.48
CA GLU A 531 26.72 -16.78 27.06
C GLU A 531 26.16 -17.12 25.68
N PHE A 532 24.89 -16.79 25.44
CA PHE A 532 24.26 -16.96 24.14
C PHE A 532 24.93 -16.11 23.07
N LEU A 533 25.19 -14.81 23.34
CA LEU A 533 25.85 -13.94 22.38
C LEU A 533 27.30 -14.36 22.10
N VAL A 534 28.02 -14.90 23.08
CA VAL A 534 29.36 -15.48 22.89
C VAL A 534 29.32 -16.75 22.03
N ALA A 535 28.23 -17.52 22.09
CA ALA A 535 28.02 -18.71 21.25
C ALA A 535 27.54 -18.36 19.84
N VAL A 536 26.73 -17.30 19.67
CA VAL A 536 26.28 -16.87 18.34
C VAL A 536 27.35 -16.08 17.61
N ARG A 537 28.05 -15.18 18.31
CA ARG A 537 29.00 -14.19 17.76
C ARG A 537 28.47 -13.47 16.52
N PRO A 538 27.30 -12.81 16.62
CA PRO A 538 26.73 -12.10 15.49
C PRO A 538 27.69 -11.00 14.99
N ARG A 539 27.70 -10.74 13.69
CA ARG A 539 28.37 -9.57 13.09
C ARG A 539 27.41 -8.41 12.87
N ALA A 540 26.11 -8.70 12.86
CA ALA A 540 25.02 -7.74 12.89
C ALA A 540 23.82 -8.33 13.62
N SER A 541 22.99 -7.46 14.20
CA SER A 541 21.78 -7.88 14.91
C SER A 541 20.56 -7.11 14.42
N VAL A 542 19.44 -7.80 14.23
CA VAL A 542 18.17 -7.22 13.83
C VAL A 542 17.16 -7.40 14.96
N VAL A 543 16.60 -6.29 15.44
CA VAL A 543 15.56 -6.26 16.46
C VAL A 543 14.24 -5.87 15.80
N SER A 544 13.30 -6.79 15.73
CA SER A 544 11.91 -6.46 15.40
C SER A 544 11.24 -5.85 16.65
N ALA A 545 10.79 -4.61 16.56
CA ALA A 545 10.07 -3.93 17.64
C ALA A 545 9.22 -2.80 17.08
N GLY A 546 8.18 -2.39 17.81
CA GLY A 546 7.33 -1.26 17.45
C GLY A 546 7.83 0.08 18.02
N ARG A 547 7.66 1.21 17.29
CA ARG A 547 8.06 2.57 17.72
C ARG A 547 7.55 3.02 19.09
N GLN A 548 6.36 2.57 19.47
CA GLN A 548 5.68 2.94 20.71
C GLN A 548 5.11 1.69 21.38
N ASN A 549 5.92 0.64 21.51
CA ASN A 549 5.49 -0.59 22.18
C ASN A 549 5.47 -0.39 23.70
N ALA A 550 4.43 -0.91 24.36
CA ALA A 550 4.25 -0.79 25.82
C ALA A 550 5.22 -1.64 26.64
N PHE A 551 5.91 -2.59 26.00
CA PHE A 551 6.82 -3.54 26.66
C PHE A 551 8.18 -2.92 27.01
N GLY A 552 8.50 -1.75 26.43
CA GLY A 552 9.81 -1.11 26.59
C GLY A 552 10.92 -1.85 25.84
N HIS A 553 10.57 -2.58 24.79
CA HIS A 553 11.50 -3.30 23.92
C HIS A 553 12.07 -2.38 22.82
N PRO A 554 13.31 -2.59 22.38
CA PRO A 554 14.35 -3.37 23.04
C PRO A 554 14.84 -2.74 24.34
N ALA A 555 15.17 -3.57 25.33
CA ALA A 555 15.69 -3.12 26.61
C ALA A 555 17.10 -2.51 26.48
N PRO A 556 17.40 -1.38 27.16
CA PRO A 556 18.71 -0.73 27.06
C PRO A 556 19.90 -1.65 27.38
N ALA A 557 19.75 -2.55 28.36
CA ALA A 557 20.79 -3.50 28.74
C ALA A 557 21.09 -4.53 27.63
N VAL A 558 20.08 -4.94 26.85
CA VAL A 558 20.26 -5.84 25.70
C VAL A 558 20.99 -5.11 24.58
N LEU A 559 20.59 -3.87 24.27
CA LEU A 559 21.27 -3.04 23.28
C LEU A 559 22.74 -2.83 23.62
N ALA A 560 23.06 -2.59 24.90
CA ALA A 560 24.43 -2.45 25.36
C ALA A 560 25.26 -3.73 25.09
N ARG A 561 24.70 -4.91 25.40
CA ARG A 561 25.38 -6.19 25.12
C ARG A 561 25.57 -6.45 23.62
N LEU A 562 24.58 -6.12 22.80
CA LEU A 562 24.64 -6.33 21.35
C LEU A 562 25.66 -5.40 20.66
N ALA A 563 25.86 -4.20 21.20
CA ALA A 563 26.78 -3.21 20.64
C ALA A 563 28.24 -3.70 20.59
N ASP A 564 28.61 -4.65 21.45
CA ASP A 564 29.95 -5.26 21.46
C ASP A 564 30.21 -6.20 20.27
N TYR A 565 29.16 -6.61 19.55
CA TYR A 565 29.24 -7.62 18.47
C TYR A 565 29.08 -7.03 17.06
N GLY A 566 28.45 -5.85 16.93
CA GLY A 566 28.29 -5.20 15.63
C GLY A 566 27.13 -4.20 15.57
N PRO A 567 26.80 -3.69 14.37
CA PRO A 567 25.67 -2.79 14.17
C PRO A 567 24.34 -3.44 14.54
N ILE A 568 23.47 -2.63 15.16
CA ILE A 568 22.12 -3.01 15.56
C ILE A 568 21.12 -2.31 14.64
N TYR A 569 20.38 -3.10 13.88
CA TYR A 569 19.26 -2.65 13.07
C TYR A 569 17.97 -2.90 13.82
N ARG A 570 17.05 -1.94 13.76
CA ARG A 570 15.79 -2.00 14.51
C ARG A 570 14.64 -1.57 13.64
N THR A 571 13.57 -2.36 13.58
CA THR A 571 12.44 -2.05 12.70
C THR A 571 11.71 -0.77 13.12
N ASP A 572 11.63 -0.51 14.42
CA ASP A 572 11.04 0.72 14.94
C ASP A 572 11.75 2.00 14.46
N ARG A 573 13.07 1.96 14.26
CA ARG A 573 13.84 3.14 13.80
C ARG A 573 14.05 3.16 12.30
N HIS A 574 14.19 1.99 11.70
CA HIS A 574 14.70 1.83 10.35
C HIS A 574 13.67 1.27 9.35
N GLY A 575 12.42 1.08 9.79
CA GLY A 575 11.37 0.42 9.02
C GLY A 575 11.73 -1.04 8.72
N ALA A 576 11.39 -1.54 7.54
CA ALA A 576 11.81 -2.89 7.16
C ALA A 576 13.34 -2.96 7.05
N VAL A 577 13.93 -4.11 7.36
CA VAL A 577 15.38 -4.34 7.26
C VAL A 577 15.60 -5.54 6.34
N ALA A 578 16.29 -5.35 5.21
CA ALA A 578 16.63 -6.44 4.30
C ALA A 578 18.09 -6.84 4.41
N LEU A 579 18.34 -8.13 4.56
CA LEU A 579 19.64 -8.76 4.34
C LEU A 579 19.66 -9.31 2.90
N LEU A 580 20.63 -8.85 2.13
CA LEU A 580 20.90 -9.32 0.78
C LEU A 580 22.23 -10.06 0.78
N ALA A 581 22.20 -11.36 0.51
CA ALA A 581 23.38 -12.20 0.42
C ALA A 581 23.64 -12.62 -1.03
N SER A 582 24.92 -12.66 -1.40
CA SER A 582 25.50 -13.39 -2.53
C SER A 582 26.25 -14.63 -2.00
N ALA A 583 26.76 -15.50 -2.88
CA ALA A 583 27.48 -16.70 -2.45
C ALA A 583 28.73 -16.38 -1.60
N SER A 584 29.32 -15.19 -1.74
CA SER A 584 30.58 -14.79 -1.10
C SER A 584 30.49 -13.54 -0.23
N THR A 585 29.38 -12.81 -0.26
CA THR A 585 29.23 -11.54 0.47
C THR A 585 27.80 -11.36 0.96
N TRP A 586 27.59 -10.54 1.98
CA TRP A 586 26.25 -10.12 2.40
C TRP A 586 26.24 -8.65 2.82
N SER A 587 25.07 -8.03 2.80
CA SER A 587 24.85 -6.62 3.18
C SER A 587 23.46 -6.43 3.77
N ILE A 588 23.30 -5.48 4.69
CA ILE A 588 22.01 -5.10 5.28
C ILE A 588 21.60 -3.72 4.79
N GLN A 589 20.32 -3.57 4.41
CA GLN A 589 19.71 -2.34 3.92
C GLN A 589 18.42 -2.03 4.70
N PRO A 590 18.37 -0.93 5.46
CA PRO A 590 17.14 -0.43 6.08
C PRO A 590 16.25 0.34 5.10
N PHE A 591 14.94 0.37 5.34
CA PHE A 591 13.93 1.07 4.53
C PHE A 591 13.14 2.08 5.38
N PHE A 592 13.40 3.38 5.21
CA PHE A 592 12.69 4.46 5.91
C PHE A 592 11.69 5.19 5.01
#